data_AF-A0A8S2UME5-F1
#
_entry.id   AF-A0A8S2UME5-F1
#
_cell.length_a   1.000
_cell.length_b   1.000
_cell.length_c   1.000
_cell.angle_alpha   90.00
_cell.angle_beta   90.00
_cell.angle_gamma   90.00
#
_symmetry.space_group_name_H-M   'P 1'
#
loop_
_entity.id
_entity.type
_entity.pdbx_description
1 polymer ?
#
loop_
_entity_poly.entity_id
_entity_poly.type
_entity_poly.pdbx_seq_one_letter_code
_entity_poly.pdbx_strand_id
1 'polypeptide(L)'
;MHNMGNMDEEEEKVGKKRYHAATLLSNQIHWFERMKFFFSNPLNLPIANVSCIPYYQRYDEKIKTRIYARFYNSVIPDITTSDTSQKDIELPPSWVNELDIAPKDFQRRYPNSRKTYFYKKTRVEKYAPYSMKDGIVLKVSEYADYDFKELIYVTHNYEHRHDKLDVREHDIRINTVYEKHRPGRPDHLKDHTYGFGVDTERTMIFYNKARLDGLFKRHETPLELTDYFIDRSDFLEYRKAVFETRQKKFGPADKEQRLYH
;
A
#
# COMPACT_ATOMS: atom_id res chain seq x y z
N MET A 1 41.72 41.41 -8.90
CA MET A 1 40.38 41.11 -9.46
C MET A 1 40.13 39.63 -9.22
N HIS A 2 39.49 39.28 -8.11
CA HIS A 2 39.32 37.91 -7.65
C HIS A 2 37.83 37.55 -7.65
N ASN A 3 37.52 36.39 -8.25
CA ASN A 3 36.35 35.52 -8.08
C ASN A 3 35.02 36.14 -7.67
N MET A 4 34.17 36.42 -8.68
CA MET A 4 32.71 36.56 -8.53
C MET A 4 31.93 35.42 -9.22
N GLY A 5 32.59 34.38 -9.75
CA GLY A 5 31.95 33.36 -10.61
C GLY A 5 31.42 32.10 -9.93
N ASN A 6 31.62 31.91 -8.62
CA ASN A 6 31.31 30.63 -7.95
C ASN A 6 30.07 30.65 -7.04
N MET A 7 29.44 31.81 -6.84
CA MET A 7 28.25 31.91 -5.96
C MET A 7 26.96 31.52 -6.71
N ASP A 8 26.87 31.86 -7.99
CA ASP A 8 25.64 31.65 -8.78
C ASP A 8 25.40 30.17 -9.11
N GLU A 9 26.45 29.36 -9.28
CA GLU A 9 26.32 27.91 -9.52
C GLU A 9 25.90 27.12 -8.27
N GLU A 10 26.27 27.58 -7.07
CA GLU A 10 25.82 26.95 -5.82
C GLU A 10 24.37 27.31 -5.49
N GLU A 11 23.94 28.55 -5.75
CA GLU A 11 22.55 28.96 -5.59
C GLU A 11 21.61 28.21 -6.56
N GLU A 12 22.05 27.93 -7.79
CA GLU A 12 21.25 27.15 -8.75
C GLU A 12 21.09 25.67 -8.32
N LYS A 13 22.14 25.07 -7.71
CA LYS A 13 22.09 23.70 -7.17
C LYS A 13 21.22 23.61 -5.91
N VAL A 14 21.27 24.62 -5.04
CA VAL A 14 20.40 24.72 -3.85
C VAL A 14 18.95 24.97 -4.26
N GLY A 15 18.71 25.78 -5.30
CA GLY A 15 17.40 25.99 -5.92
C GLY A 15 16.80 24.68 -6.43
N LYS A 16 17.53 23.91 -7.25
CA LYS A 16 17.07 22.62 -7.80
C LYS A 16 16.73 21.59 -6.71
N LYS A 17 17.51 21.53 -5.61
CA LYS A 17 17.20 20.66 -4.45
C LYS A 17 15.91 21.07 -3.73
N ARG A 18 15.64 22.36 -3.60
CA ARG A 18 14.39 22.90 -2.99
C ARG A 18 13.16 22.59 -3.85
N TYR A 19 13.25 22.69 -5.17
CA TYR A 19 12.16 22.32 -6.08
C TYR A 19 11.83 20.82 -6.03
N HIS A 20 12.84 19.96 -5.90
CA HIS A 20 12.60 18.51 -5.78
C HIS A 20 11.92 18.13 -4.46
N ALA A 21 12.33 18.74 -3.34
CA ALA A 21 11.70 18.51 -2.02
C ALA A 21 10.25 19.02 -1.96
N ALA A 22 9.97 20.18 -2.59
CA ALA A 22 8.62 20.72 -2.71
C ALA A 22 7.70 19.85 -3.57
N THR A 23 8.25 19.19 -4.60
CA THR A 23 7.51 18.25 -5.46
C THR A 23 7.18 16.94 -4.73
N LEU A 24 8.05 16.48 -3.83
CA LEU A 24 7.81 15.28 -3.02
C LEU A 24 6.73 15.52 -1.94
N LEU A 25 6.75 16.70 -1.30
CA LEU A 25 5.72 17.11 -0.33
C LEU A 25 4.37 17.39 -1.01
N SER A 26 4.36 18.01 -2.20
CA SER A 26 3.11 18.25 -2.95
C SER A 26 2.49 16.95 -3.44
N ASN A 27 3.28 15.98 -3.89
CA ASN A 27 2.80 14.65 -4.28
C ASN A 27 2.25 13.85 -3.09
N GLN A 28 2.81 14.03 -1.88
CA GLN A 28 2.27 13.45 -0.64
C GLN A 28 0.92 14.07 -0.22
N ILE A 29 0.77 15.39 -0.35
CA ILE A 29 -0.48 16.10 -0.03
C ILE A 29 -1.58 15.79 -1.05
N HIS A 30 -1.21 15.67 -2.34
CA HIS A 30 -2.15 15.30 -3.40
C HIS A 30 -2.71 13.87 -3.23
N TRP A 31 -1.98 12.99 -2.54
CA TRP A 31 -2.41 11.63 -2.19
C TRP A 31 -3.50 11.62 -1.10
N PHE A 32 -3.39 12.47 -0.07
CA PHE A 32 -4.39 12.57 1.00
C PHE A 32 -5.75 13.14 0.53
N GLU A 33 -5.75 14.10 -0.38
CA GLU A 33 -6.99 14.69 -0.93
C GLU A 33 -7.68 13.77 -1.96
N ARG A 34 -6.90 13.02 -2.76
CA ARG A 34 -7.43 12.13 -3.80
C ARG A 34 -8.03 10.83 -3.23
N MET A 35 -7.58 10.39 -2.05
CA MET A 35 -8.18 9.26 -1.32
C MET A 35 -9.54 9.61 -0.67
N LYS A 36 -9.73 10.82 -0.15
CA LYS A 36 -11.00 11.23 0.47
C LYS A 36 -12.18 11.13 -0.50
N PHE A 37 -11.97 11.48 -1.78
CA PHE A 37 -13.01 11.51 -2.80
C PHE A 37 -13.57 10.11 -3.18
N PHE A 38 -12.77 9.05 -3.04
CA PHE A 38 -13.22 7.68 -3.32
C PHE A 38 -14.03 7.04 -2.19
N PHE A 39 -13.97 7.58 -0.97
CA PHE A 39 -14.67 7.06 0.20
C PHE A 39 -15.90 7.89 0.63
N SER A 40 -16.17 9.03 0.00
CA SER A 40 -17.18 10.01 0.47
C SER A 40 -18.42 10.16 -0.41
N ASN A 41 -18.73 9.23 -1.31
CA ASN A 41 -19.96 9.31 -2.11
C ASN A 41 -21.12 8.56 -1.41
N PRO A 42 -22.11 9.24 -0.79
CA PRO A 42 -23.10 8.60 0.08
C PRO A 42 -24.34 8.07 -0.67
N LEU A 43 -24.36 8.09 -2.01
CA LEU A 43 -25.56 7.79 -2.79
C LEU A 43 -25.68 6.33 -3.27
N ASN A 44 -25.05 5.39 -2.57
CA ASN A 44 -25.37 3.97 -2.72
C ASN A 44 -25.21 3.25 -1.36
N LEU A 45 -26.30 3.15 -0.61
CA LEU A 45 -26.42 2.22 0.51
C LEU A 45 -26.80 0.81 0.02
N PRO A 46 -26.46 -0.26 0.76
CA PRO A 46 -25.69 -1.37 0.22
C PRO A 46 -26.51 -2.67 0.08
N ILE A 47 -26.20 -3.48 -0.93
CA ILE A 47 -26.40 -4.93 -0.81
C ILE A 47 -25.19 -5.47 -0.05
N ALA A 48 -25.45 -5.91 1.18
CA ALA A 48 -24.49 -6.45 2.11
C ALA A 48 -23.64 -7.55 1.47
N ASN A 49 -22.31 -7.40 1.58
CA ASN A 49 -21.44 -8.56 1.66
C ASN A 49 -20.20 -8.24 2.50
N VAL A 50 -20.06 -9.03 3.56
CA VAL A 50 -19.13 -8.90 4.67
C VAL A 50 -17.73 -9.32 4.18
N SER A 51 -16.80 -8.37 4.05
CA SER A 51 -15.33 -8.65 4.13
C SER A 51 -14.41 -7.43 3.98
N CYS A 52 -14.90 -6.20 3.80
CA CYS A 52 -14.01 -5.05 3.58
C CYS A 52 -14.26 -3.90 4.56
N ILE A 53 -13.78 -4.03 5.81
CA ILE A 53 -13.40 -2.88 6.67
C ILE A 53 -12.18 -3.29 7.52
N PRO A 54 -10.94 -3.01 7.10
CA PRO A 54 -9.77 -3.17 7.96
C PRO A 54 -9.53 -1.87 8.74
N TYR A 55 -10.48 -1.47 9.61
CA TYR A 55 -10.23 -0.41 10.61
C TYR A 55 -11.21 -0.37 11.81
N TYR A 56 -12.12 -1.34 11.98
CA TYR A 56 -13.11 -1.32 13.07
C TYR A 56 -13.07 -2.56 13.97
N GLN A 57 -11.90 -3.20 14.15
CA GLN A 57 -11.74 -4.34 15.07
C GLN A 57 -11.52 -3.94 16.54
N ARG A 58 -12.09 -2.82 16.96
CA ARG A 58 -12.23 -2.50 18.39
C ARG A 58 -13.54 -1.77 18.67
N TYR A 59 -14.63 -2.26 18.08
CA TYR A 59 -15.96 -1.97 18.56
C TYR A 59 -16.43 -3.15 19.41
N ASP A 60 -16.50 -2.88 20.71
CA ASP A 60 -16.99 -3.75 21.77
C ASP A 60 -18.33 -4.40 21.37
N GLU A 61 -18.38 -5.74 21.31
CA GLU A 61 -19.60 -6.49 20.98
C GLU A 61 -20.76 -6.18 21.94
N LYS A 62 -20.48 -5.61 23.12
CA LYS A 62 -21.48 -5.13 24.08
C LYS A 62 -22.27 -3.90 23.60
N ILE A 63 -21.74 -3.11 22.66
CA ILE A 63 -22.42 -1.90 22.16
C ILE A 63 -23.43 -2.23 21.06
N LYS A 64 -23.15 -3.25 20.23
CA LYS A 64 -24.07 -3.70 19.16
C LYS A 64 -25.38 -4.27 19.73
N THR A 65 -25.30 -5.04 20.80
CA THR A 65 -26.48 -5.60 21.50
C THR A 65 -27.28 -4.51 22.22
N ARG A 66 -26.61 -3.47 22.72
CA ARG A 66 -27.26 -2.39 23.49
C ARG A 66 -28.01 -1.36 22.64
N ILE A 67 -27.58 -1.08 21.41
CA ILE A 67 -28.29 -0.15 20.51
C ILE A 67 -29.49 -0.83 19.84
N TYR A 68 -29.36 -2.10 19.41
CA TYR A 68 -30.47 -2.86 18.84
C TYR A 68 -31.58 -3.14 19.87
N ALA A 69 -31.23 -3.42 21.13
CA ALA A 69 -32.21 -3.61 22.19
C ALA A 69 -32.95 -2.31 22.58
N ARG A 70 -32.28 -1.15 22.53
CA ARG A 70 -32.88 0.13 22.95
C ARG A 70 -33.97 0.63 22.00
N PHE A 71 -33.82 0.35 20.70
CA PHE A 71 -34.78 0.78 19.68
C PHE A 71 -36.00 -0.16 19.61
N TYR A 72 -35.80 -1.46 19.82
CA TYR A 72 -36.91 -2.43 19.89
C TYR A 72 -37.76 -2.26 21.15
N ASN A 73 -37.13 -1.93 22.29
CA ASN A 73 -37.84 -1.79 23.57
C ASN A 73 -38.50 -0.42 23.79
N SER A 74 -38.28 0.58 22.93
CA SER A 74 -38.90 1.91 23.07
C SER A 74 -40.21 2.07 22.29
N VAL A 75 -40.56 1.11 21.43
CA VAL A 75 -41.72 1.20 20.52
C VAL A 75 -42.86 0.26 20.93
N ILE A 76 -42.60 -0.72 21.79
CA ILE A 76 -43.61 -1.67 22.27
C ILE A 76 -44.04 -1.22 23.68
N PRO A 77 -45.29 -0.77 23.89
CA PRO A 77 -45.76 -0.44 25.23
C PRO A 77 -45.84 -1.73 26.07
N ASP A 78 -45.49 -1.62 27.35
CA ASP A 78 -45.60 -2.68 28.35
C ASP A 78 -47.03 -3.21 28.44
N ILE A 79 -47.35 -4.28 27.71
CA ILE A 79 -48.59 -5.04 27.88
C ILE A 79 -48.43 -5.87 29.16
N THR A 80 -48.73 -5.25 30.29
CA THR A 80 -49.03 -5.94 31.54
C THR A 80 -50.53 -6.18 31.60
N THR A 81 -50.99 -7.28 31.03
CA THR A 81 -52.30 -7.83 31.40
C THR A 81 -52.27 -9.34 31.23
N SER A 82 -52.55 -10.01 32.34
CA SER A 82 -52.78 -11.43 32.49
C SER A 82 -53.81 -11.95 31.49
N ASP A 83 -53.35 -12.59 30.42
CA ASP A 83 -54.09 -13.63 29.72
C ASP A 83 -53.05 -14.59 29.11
N THR A 84 -52.93 -15.76 29.73
CA THR A 84 -52.15 -16.91 29.27
C THR A 84 -52.80 -17.53 28.04
N SER A 85 -52.81 -16.79 26.94
CA SER A 85 -52.91 -17.34 25.60
C SER A 85 -51.82 -16.67 24.79
N GLN A 86 -50.57 -17.16 24.93
CA GLN A 86 -49.53 -16.93 23.93
C GLN A 86 -50.07 -17.51 22.62
N LYS A 87 -50.77 -16.66 21.85
CA LYS A 87 -51.03 -16.94 20.45
C LYS A 87 -49.68 -16.85 19.78
N ASP A 88 -49.13 -18.00 19.41
CA ASP A 88 -47.98 -18.07 18.54
C ASP A 88 -48.29 -17.23 17.30
N ILE A 89 -47.65 -16.07 17.20
CA ILE A 89 -47.80 -15.20 16.03
C ILE A 89 -47.01 -15.90 14.93
N GLU A 90 -47.69 -16.73 14.15
CA GLU A 90 -47.14 -17.35 12.95
C GLU A 90 -46.84 -16.24 11.94
N LEU A 91 -45.56 -15.90 11.80
CA LEU A 91 -45.12 -15.04 10.72
C LEU A 91 -45.30 -15.79 9.40
N PRO A 92 -45.82 -15.14 8.35
CA PRO A 92 -45.91 -15.77 7.05
C PRO A 92 -44.51 -16.24 6.59
N PRO A 93 -44.41 -17.40 5.93
CA PRO A 93 -43.13 -17.89 5.41
C PRO A 93 -42.52 -16.88 4.43
N SER A 94 -41.20 -16.79 4.40
CA SER A 94 -40.51 -15.91 3.45
C SER A 94 -40.89 -16.29 2.03
N TRP A 95 -41.10 -15.28 1.18
CA TRP A 95 -41.43 -15.48 -0.23
C TRP A 95 -40.23 -15.92 -1.08
N VAL A 96 -39.09 -16.16 -0.43
CA VAL A 96 -37.80 -16.46 -1.03
C VAL A 96 -37.17 -17.61 -0.26
N ASN A 97 -36.58 -18.56 -0.99
CA ASN A 97 -35.81 -19.66 -0.43
C ASN A 97 -34.53 -19.14 0.24
N GLU A 98 -33.98 -19.95 1.15
CA GLU A 98 -32.65 -19.70 1.70
C GLU A 98 -31.60 -19.63 0.58
N LEU A 99 -30.69 -18.66 0.71
CA LEU A 99 -29.63 -18.44 -0.25
C LEU A 99 -28.53 -19.50 -0.07
N ASP A 100 -28.54 -20.53 -0.92
CA ASP A 100 -27.50 -21.56 -0.94
C ASP A 100 -26.34 -21.14 -1.86
N ILE A 101 -25.21 -20.78 -1.24
CA ILE A 101 -23.96 -20.44 -1.95
C ILE A 101 -22.90 -21.44 -1.52
N ALA A 102 -22.38 -22.20 -2.49
CA ALA A 102 -21.27 -23.10 -2.24
C ALA A 102 -20.06 -22.33 -1.64
N PRO A 103 -19.40 -22.84 -0.58
CA PRO A 103 -18.28 -22.15 0.08
C PRO A 103 -17.16 -21.74 -0.89
N LYS A 104 -16.93 -22.55 -1.92
CA LYS A 104 -15.96 -22.26 -2.99
C LYS A 104 -16.32 -20.99 -3.75
N ASP A 105 -17.58 -20.81 -4.11
CA ASP A 105 -18.03 -19.64 -4.87
C ASP A 105 -18.03 -18.38 -3.99
N PHE A 106 -18.38 -18.53 -2.71
CA PHE A 106 -18.21 -17.47 -1.72
C PHE A 106 -16.74 -17.00 -1.63
N GLN A 107 -15.79 -17.94 -1.54
CA GLN A 107 -14.36 -17.62 -1.49
C GLN A 107 -13.84 -16.98 -2.78
N ARG A 108 -14.37 -17.37 -3.94
CA ARG A 108 -13.95 -16.79 -5.23
C ARG A 108 -14.37 -15.34 -5.41
N ARG A 109 -15.40 -14.85 -4.69
CA ARG A 109 -15.98 -13.47 -4.72
C ARG A 109 -16.49 -12.96 -6.07
N TYR A 110 -15.87 -13.36 -7.18
CA TYR A 110 -16.14 -12.95 -8.54
C TYR A 110 -16.18 -14.19 -9.44
N PRO A 111 -17.00 -14.19 -10.50
CA PRO A 111 -16.87 -15.17 -11.58
C PRO A 111 -15.41 -15.17 -12.08
N ASN A 112 -14.80 -16.35 -12.22
CA ASN A 112 -13.38 -16.49 -12.59
C ASN A 112 -12.37 -15.85 -11.62
N SER A 113 -12.78 -15.52 -10.39
CA SER A 113 -11.91 -14.99 -9.33
C SER A 113 -11.23 -13.65 -9.66
N ARG A 114 -11.75 -12.93 -10.66
CA ARG A 114 -11.25 -11.63 -11.11
C ARG A 114 -12.40 -10.76 -11.62
N LYS A 115 -12.32 -9.45 -11.40
CA LYS A 115 -13.24 -8.47 -11.94
C LYS A 115 -12.50 -7.22 -12.41
N THR A 116 -12.82 -6.71 -13.59
CA THR A 116 -12.18 -5.52 -14.15
C THR A 116 -13.20 -4.41 -14.33
N TYR A 117 -12.80 -3.18 -13.98
CA TYR A 117 -13.57 -1.96 -14.16
C TYR A 117 -12.75 -0.97 -14.99
N PHE A 118 -13.41 -0.27 -15.91
CA PHE A 118 -12.82 0.81 -16.67
C PHE A 118 -13.44 2.14 -16.22
N TYR A 119 -12.59 3.05 -15.81
CA TYR A 119 -12.92 4.45 -15.54
C TYR A 119 -12.20 5.32 -16.57
N LYS A 120 -12.50 6.62 -16.56
CA LYS A 120 -12.05 7.63 -17.55
C LYS A 120 -10.65 7.40 -18.13
N LYS A 121 -9.63 7.27 -17.28
CA LYS A 121 -8.23 6.98 -17.68
C LYS A 121 -7.59 5.93 -16.77
N THR A 122 -8.41 5.05 -16.21
CA THR A 122 -7.96 4.11 -15.18
C THR A 122 -8.59 2.76 -15.37
N ARG A 123 -7.78 1.71 -15.36
CA ARG A 123 -8.23 0.33 -15.31
C ARG A 123 -8.03 -0.22 -13.89
N VAL A 124 -9.10 -0.75 -13.31
CA VAL A 124 -9.08 -1.32 -11.95
C VAL A 124 -9.39 -2.80 -12.04
N GLU A 125 -8.44 -3.63 -11.64
CA GLU A 125 -8.54 -5.08 -11.64
C GLU A 125 -8.57 -5.58 -10.20
N LYS A 126 -9.68 -6.19 -9.80
CA LYS A 126 -9.85 -6.85 -8.49
C LYS A 126 -9.68 -8.34 -8.64
N TYR A 127 -8.97 -8.95 -7.70
CA TYR A 127 -8.75 -10.39 -7.65
C TYR A 127 -9.28 -10.94 -6.33
N ALA A 128 -9.75 -12.18 -6.36
CA ALA A 128 -10.08 -12.89 -5.13
C ALA A 128 -8.80 -13.16 -4.33
N PRO A 129 -8.86 -13.18 -2.99
CA PRO A 129 -7.73 -13.64 -2.18
C PRO A 129 -7.28 -15.04 -2.64
N TYR A 130 -5.96 -15.26 -2.68
CA TYR A 130 -5.31 -16.51 -3.09
C TYR A 130 -5.54 -16.96 -4.55
N SER A 131 -6.23 -16.17 -5.39
CA SER A 131 -6.36 -16.53 -6.82
C SER A 131 -5.09 -16.24 -7.62
N MET A 132 -4.33 -15.24 -7.20
CA MET A 132 -3.05 -14.86 -7.79
C MET A 132 -1.90 -15.43 -6.97
N LYS A 133 -0.94 -16.12 -7.62
CA LYS A 133 0.26 -16.68 -6.97
C LYS A 133 1.09 -15.61 -6.25
N ASP A 134 1.11 -14.39 -6.78
CA ASP A 134 1.89 -13.27 -6.25
C ASP A 134 1.21 -12.55 -5.07
N GLY A 135 -0.01 -12.96 -4.68
CA GLY A 135 -0.78 -12.36 -3.60
C GLY A 135 -1.45 -11.02 -3.95
N ILE A 136 -1.53 -10.65 -5.23
CA ILE A 136 -2.19 -9.41 -5.68
C ILE A 136 -3.70 -9.54 -5.50
N VAL A 137 -4.30 -8.57 -4.81
CA VAL A 137 -5.76 -8.49 -4.63
C VAL A 137 -6.40 -7.32 -5.40
N LEU A 138 -5.61 -6.28 -5.69
CA LEU A 138 -6.05 -5.11 -6.43
C LEU A 138 -4.89 -4.57 -7.27
N LYS A 139 -5.15 -4.33 -8.55
CA LYS A 139 -4.26 -3.61 -9.46
C LYS A 139 -5.00 -2.41 -10.04
N VAL A 140 -4.39 -1.24 -9.93
CA VAL A 140 -4.88 0.00 -10.52
C VAL A 140 -3.84 0.46 -11.54
N SER A 141 -4.26 0.68 -12.77
CA SER A 141 -3.43 1.13 -13.87
C SER A 141 -3.97 2.45 -14.39
N GLU A 142 -3.19 3.52 -14.26
CA GLU A 142 -3.52 4.86 -14.77
C GLU A 142 -2.85 5.09 -16.11
N TYR A 143 -3.58 5.73 -17.02
CA TYR A 143 -3.17 5.97 -18.40
C TYR A 143 -3.19 7.46 -18.74
N ALA A 144 -2.36 7.88 -19.68
CA ALA A 144 -2.35 9.27 -20.17
C ALA A 144 -3.58 9.55 -21.05
N ASP A 145 -4.04 8.55 -21.78
CA ASP A 145 -5.07 8.60 -22.80
C ASP A 145 -6.36 7.86 -22.40
N TYR A 146 -7.43 8.11 -23.15
CA TYR A 146 -8.72 7.44 -22.96
C TYR A 146 -8.79 6.07 -23.65
N ASP A 147 -7.87 5.79 -24.58
CA ASP A 147 -7.78 4.50 -25.27
C ASP A 147 -6.95 3.48 -24.47
N PHE A 148 -6.45 3.85 -23.30
CA PHE A 148 -5.63 3.01 -22.41
C PHE A 148 -4.34 2.47 -23.07
N LYS A 149 -3.68 3.26 -23.93
CA LYS A 149 -2.46 2.87 -24.63
C LYS A 149 -1.19 3.23 -23.85
N GLU A 150 -1.14 4.42 -23.26
CA GLU A 150 0.05 4.92 -22.58
C GLU A 150 -0.10 4.82 -21.07
N LEU A 151 0.57 3.82 -20.47
CA LEU A 151 0.53 3.57 -19.03
C LEU A 151 1.48 4.53 -18.30
N ILE A 152 0.96 5.29 -17.34
CA ILE A 152 1.75 6.28 -16.59
C ILE A 152 2.10 5.82 -15.17
N TYR A 153 1.19 5.07 -14.54
CA TYR A 153 1.33 4.73 -13.14
C TYR A 153 0.59 3.42 -12.83
N VAL A 154 1.17 2.59 -11.97
CA VAL A 154 0.57 1.33 -11.56
C VAL A 154 0.68 1.15 -10.06
N THR A 155 -0.46 0.84 -9.42
CA THR A 155 -0.51 0.44 -8.02
C THR A 155 -0.95 -1.01 -7.91
N HIS A 156 -0.23 -1.80 -7.13
CA HIS A 156 -0.61 -3.15 -6.72
C HIS A 156 -0.80 -3.16 -5.20
N ASN A 157 -1.92 -3.72 -4.76
CA ASN A 157 -2.14 -4.06 -3.35
C ASN A 157 -2.07 -5.57 -3.19
N TYR A 158 -1.43 -6.00 -2.10
CA TYR A 158 -1.14 -7.38 -1.83
C TYR A 158 -1.73 -7.81 -0.49
N GLU A 159 -2.12 -9.07 -0.42
CA GLU A 159 -2.51 -9.72 0.82
C GLU A 159 -1.81 -11.06 0.94
N HIS A 160 -1.64 -11.51 2.19
CA HIS A 160 -1.13 -12.84 2.53
C HIS A 160 0.27 -13.18 1.99
N ARG A 161 1.09 -12.17 1.66
CA ARG A 161 2.49 -12.39 1.28
C ARG A 161 3.38 -12.64 2.49
N HIS A 162 4.33 -13.56 2.33
CA HIS A 162 5.29 -13.91 3.38
C HIS A 162 6.27 -12.76 3.69
N ASP A 163 6.68 -12.03 2.66
CA ASP A 163 7.57 -10.86 2.74
C ASP A 163 6.87 -9.58 3.26
N LYS A 164 5.60 -9.69 3.66
CA LYS A 164 4.78 -8.59 4.18
C LYS A 164 4.65 -7.38 3.25
N LEU A 165 4.92 -7.53 1.94
CA LEU A 165 4.62 -6.48 0.97
C LEU A 165 3.11 -6.20 0.98
N ASP A 166 2.75 -4.94 1.16
CA ASP A 166 1.38 -4.44 1.30
C ASP A 166 0.95 -3.72 0.02
N VAL A 167 1.79 -2.79 -0.42
CA VAL A 167 1.55 -1.95 -1.59
C VAL A 167 2.84 -1.83 -2.39
N ARG A 168 2.70 -1.89 -3.72
CA ARG A 168 3.75 -1.51 -4.66
C ARG A 168 3.20 -0.52 -5.65
N GLU A 169 3.83 0.63 -5.74
CA GLU A 169 3.54 1.67 -6.69
C GLU A 169 4.71 1.78 -7.68
N HIS A 170 4.40 1.96 -8.95
CA HIS A 170 5.38 2.14 -10.00
C HIS A 170 4.97 3.33 -10.84
N ASP A 171 5.74 4.41 -10.72
CA ASP A 171 5.66 5.53 -11.63
C ASP A 171 6.56 5.25 -12.83
N ILE A 172 5.94 5.03 -13.98
CA ILE A 172 6.61 4.63 -15.21
C ILE A 172 7.32 5.82 -15.84
N ARG A 173 6.82 7.05 -15.62
CA ARG A 173 7.38 8.26 -16.23
C ARG A 173 8.75 8.60 -15.68
N ILE A 174 8.92 8.44 -14.37
CA ILE A 174 10.20 8.63 -13.68
C ILE A 174 10.92 7.30 -13.40
N ASN A 175 10.35 6.18 -13.83
CA ASN A 175 10.89 4.84 -13.67
C ASN A 175 11.28 4.51 -12.21
N THR A 176 10.42 4.90 -11.27
CA THR A 176 10.64 4.76 -9.82
C THR A 176 9.57 3.86 -9.21
N VAL A 177 10.02 2.92 -8.40
CA VAL A 177 9.17 2.01 -7.64
C VAL A 177 9.17 2.42 -6.18
N TYR A 178 7.98 2.41 -5.58
CA TYR A 178 7.77 2.55 -4.15
C TYR A 178 7.11 1.28 -3.62
N GLU A 179 7.74 0.65 -2.64
CA GLU A 179 7.23 -0.55 -1.96
C GLU A 179 7.01 -0.24 -0.48
N LYS A 180 5.87 -0.69 0.04
CA LYS A 180 5.50 -0.56 1.45
C LYS A 180 5.25 -1.92 2.05
N HIS A 181 5.83 -2.15 3.22
CA HIS A 181 5.77 -3.41 3.94
C HIS A 181 5.09 -3.25 5.30
N ARG A 182 4.30 -4.27 5.67
CA ARG A 182 3.73 -4.38 7.02
C ARG A 182 4.81 -4.76 8.04
N PRO A 183 4.63 -4.44 9.33
CA PRO A 183 5.53 -4.87 10.39
C PRO A 183 5.67 -6.41 10.44
N GLY A 184 6.81 -6.87 10.98
CA GLY A 184 7.09 -8.30 11.20
C GLY A 184 8.01 -8.95 10.15
N ARG A 185 8.62 -8.17 9.25
CA ARG A 185 9.75 -8.65 8.46
C ARG A 185 11.02 -8.75 9.30
N PRO A 186 11.90 -9.74 9.08
CA PRO A 186 13.17 -9.87 9.80
C PRO A 186 14.12 -8.67 9.62
N ASP A 187 14.08 -8.01 8.46
CA ASP A 187 14.90 -6.83 8.15
C ASP A 187 14.30 -5.52 8.69
N HIS A 188 13.07 -5.58 9.22
CA HIS A 188 12.30 -4.43 9.70
C HIS A 188 12.10 -3.33 8.66
N LEU A 189 12.19 -3.67 7.37
CA LEU A 189 11.96 -2.73 6.28
C LEU A 189 10.49 -2.31 6.27
N LYS A 190 10.26 -0.99 6.19
CA LYS A 190 8.93 -0.38 6.15
C LYS A 190 8.61 0.15 4.76
N ASP A 191 9.46 1.03 4.26
CA ASP A 191 9.28 1.65 2.95
C ASP A 191 10.57 1.50 2.14
N HIS A 192 10.44 1.25 0.84
CA HIS A 192 11.58 1.11 -0.07
C HIS A 192 11.27 1.80 -1.39
N THR A 193 12.03 2.84 -1.70
CA THR A 193 11.95 3.56 -2.97
C THR A 193 13.22 3.29 -3.77
N TYR A 194 13.09 2.90 -5.04
CA TYR A 194 14.23 2.63 -5.92
C TYR A 194 13.89 2.83 -7.39
N GLY A 195 14.89 3.22 -8.19
CA GLY A 195 14.81 3.21 -9.66
C GLY A 195 15.25 1.88 -10.27
N PHE A 196 15.04 1.70 -11.58
CA PHE A 196 15.64 0.57 -12.30
C PHE A 196 17.00 0.94 -12.88
N GLY A 197 18.03 0.16 -12.54
CA GLY A 197 19.40 0.33 -13.04
C GLY A 197 20.44 0.11 -11.94
N VAL A 198 21.68 -0.17 -12.35
CA VAL A 198 22.80 -0.45 -11.44
C VAL A 198 23.20 0.80 -10.65
N ASP A 199 23.05 1.98 -11.26
CA ASP A 199 23.47 3.26 -10.70
C ASP A 199 22.25 4.12 -10.28
N THR A 200 21.26 3.50 -9.64
CA THR A 200 20.06 4.20 -9.19
C THR A 200 20.10 4.53 -7.70
N GLU A 201 19.51 5.65 -7.35
CA GLU A 201 19.28 6.02 -5.97
C GLU A 201 18.23 5.10 -5.34
N ARG A 202 18.46 4.76 -4.08
CA ARG A 202 17.57 3.92 -3.29
C ARG A 202 17.42 4.50 -1.89
N THR A 203 16.19 4.60 -1.44
CA THR A 203 15.88 4.98 -0.06
C THR A 203 15.15 3.84 0.62
N MET A 204 15.63 3.42 1.78
CA MET A 204 14.98 2.45 2.66
C MET A 204 14.64 3.13 3.98
N ILE A 205 13.41 2.93 4.46
CA ILE A 205 12.94 3.38 5.75
C ILE A 205 12.60 2.14 6.58
N PHE A 206 13.01 2.12 7.83
CA PHE A 206 12.86 0.98 8.72
C PHE A 206 11.90 1.29 9.87
N TYR A 207 11.28 0.24 10.41
CA TYR A 207 10.63 0.28 11.72
C TYR A 207 11.70 0.36 12.81
N ASN A 208 12.26 1.54 13.05
CA ASN A 208 13.37 1.77 13.99
C ASN A 208 13.14 1.18 15.39
N LYS A 209 11.92 1.29 15.93
CA LYS A 209 11.57 0.75 17.26
C LYS A 209 11.67 -0.77 17.38
N ALA A 210 11.62 -1.49 16.26
CA ALA A 210 11.76 -2.94 16.24
C ALA A 210 13.23 -3.38 16.07
N ARG A 211 14.13 -2.44 15.79
CA ARG A 211 15.57 -2.70 15.65
C ARG A 211 16.32 -2.27 16.91
N LEU A 212 17.37 -2.99 17.24
CA LEU A 212 18.24 -2.67 18.39
C LEU A 212 19.29 -1.60 18.07
N ASP A 213 19.60 -1.39 16.79
CA ASP A 213 20.68 -0.50 16.34
C ASP A 213 20.25 0.96 16.15
N GLY A 214 18.95 1.24 16.26
CA GLY A 214 18.36 2.56 16.05
C GLY A 214 18.28 3.02 14.58
N LEU A 215 18.63 2.16 13.60
CA LEU A 215 18.62 2.54 12.18
C LEU A 215 17.19 2.82 11.73
N PHE A 216 16.91 4.03 11.24
CA PHE A 216 15.58 4.40 10.76
C PHE A 216 15.53 4.64 9.25
N LYS A 217 16.65 5.05 8.65
CA LYS A 217 16.72 5.33 7.21
C LYS A 217 18.09 4.95 6.66
N ARG A 218 18.09 4.33 5.49
CA ARG A 218 19.28 4.14 4.65
C ARG A 218 19.04 4.81 3.31
N HIS A 219 20.03 5.56 2.86
CA HIS A 219 20.05 6.23 1.57
C HIS A 219 21.28 5.75 0.80
N GLU A 220 21.03 5.08 -0.32
CA GLU A 220 22.04 4.50 -1.19
C GLU A 220 22.04 5.26 -2.51
N THR A 221 23.21 5.69 -2.94
CA THR A 221 23.52 6.21 -4.27
C THR A 221 24.63 5.34 -4.86
N PRO A 222 24.99 5.50 -6.14
CA PRO A 222 26.02 4.66 -6.76
C PRO A 222 27.38 4.72 -6.08
N LEU A 223 27.69 5.85 -5.44
CA LEU A 223 29.00 6.11 -4.82
C LEU A 223 28.91 6.32 -3.31
N GLU A 224 27.72 6.36 -2.72
CA GLU A 224 27.56 6.68 -1.31
C GLU A 224 26.45 5.85 -0.65
N LEU A 225 26.69 5.43 0.58
CA LEU A 225 25.67 4.84 1.45
C LEU A 225 25.63 5.66 2.75
N THR A 226 24.49 6.24 3.05
CA THR A 226 24.26 7.01 4.28
C THR A 226 23.17 6.36 5.11
N ASP A 227 23.53 6.01 6.35
CA ASP A 227 22.63 5.45 7.35
C ASP A 227 22.33 6.52 8.40
N TYR A 228 21.06 6.67 8.74
CA TYR A 228 20.58 7.60 9.75
C TYR A 228 19.93 6.82 10.91
N PHE A 229 20.23 7.25 12.13
CA PHE A 229 19.85 6.58 13.37
C PHE A 229 19.02 7.52 14.27
N ILE A 230 18.16 6.92 15.09
CA ILE A 230 17.33 7.59 16.09
C ILE A 230 17.41 6.79 17.40
N ASP A 231 17.34 7.48 18.54
CA ASP A 231 17.27 6.90 19.90
C ASP A 231 18.48 6.03 20.30
N ARG A 232 19.67 6.36 19.79
CA ARG A 232 20.90 5.70 20.22
C ARG A 232 21.51 6.35 21.47
N SER A 233 21.98 5.52 22.40
CA SER A 233 22.61 5.98 23.65
C SER A 233 23.96 6.65 23.46
N ASP A 234 24.64 6.39 22.34
CA ASP A 234 25.94 6.97 21.99
C ASP A 234 25.81 8.26 21.15
N PHE A 235 24.60 8.79 20.98
CA PHE A 235 24.32 9.98 20.18
C PHE A 235 24.77 9.90 18.71
N LEU A 236 24.96 8.69 18.17
CA LEU A 236 25.25 8.52 16.74
C LEU A 236 24.01 8.89 15.92
N GLU A 237 24.08 9.98 15.16
CA GLU A 237 22.97 10.45 14.31
C GLU A 237 23.03 9.85 12.90
N TYR A 238 24.20 9.77 12.29
CA TYR A 238 24.38 9.19 10.97
C TYR A 238 25.78 8.60 10.76
N ARG A 239 25.91 7.67 9.82
CA ARG A 239 27.19 7.22 9.27
C ARG A 239 27.13 7.27 7.75
N LYS A 240 28.25 7.60 7.11
CA LYS A 240 28.37 7.68 5.66
C LYS A 240 29.56 6.85 5.20
N ALA A 241 29.33 6.00 4.19
CA ALA A 241 30.36 5.31 3.44
C ALA A 241 30.40 5.87 2.03
N VAL A 242 31.60 6.10 1.48
CA VAL A 242 31.81 6.57 0.12
C VAL A 242 32.64 5.51 -0.61
N PHE A 243 32.18 5.12 -1.80
CA PHE A 243 32.78 4.11 -2.65
C PHE A 243 33.51 4.79 -3.81
N GLU A 244 34.63 4.19 -4.23
CA GLU A 244 35.34 4.63 -5.42
C GLU A 244 34.65 4.17 -6.70
N THR A 245 34.84 4.94 -7.77
CA THR A 245 34.34 4.58 -9.10
C THR A 245 34.96 3.26 -9.56
N ARG A 246 34.11 2.31 -9.97
CA ARG A 246 34.55 1.00 -10.47
C ARG A 246 35.42 1.19 -11.71
N GLN A 247 36.74 0.99 -11.60
CA GLN A 247 37.62 0.94 -12.75
C GLN A 247 37.25 -0.27 -13.61
N LYS A 248 36.77 -0.04 -14.85
CA LYS A 248 36.58 -1.11 -15.83
C LYS A 248 37.97 -1.65 -16.21
N LYS A 249 38.34 -2.81 -15.66
CA LYS A 249 39.51 -3.55 -16.14
C LYS A 249 39.21 -4.07 -17.54
N PHE A 250 39.71 -3.36 -18.56
CA PHE A 250 39.80 -3.90 -19.91
C PHE A 250 41.02 -4.84 -19.92
N GLY A 251 40.76 -6.14 -19.81
CA GLY A 251 41.74 -7.20 -20.10
C GLY A 251 41.30 -8.00 -21.32
N PRO A 252 42.22 -8.57 -22.11
CA PRO A 252 41.84 -9.54 -23.13
C PRO A 252 41.06 -10.69 -22.47
N ALA A 253 40.01 -11.17 -23.14
CA ALA A 253 39.26 -12.33 -22.65
C ALA A 253 40.19 -13.55 -22.64
N ASP A 254 40.50 -14.08 -21.45
CA ASP A 254 41.26 -15.32 -21.31
C ASP A 254 40.52 -16.44 -22.04
N LYS A 255 41.10 -16.93 -23.14
CA LYS A 255 40.55 -18.01 -23.97
C LYS A 255 40.79 -19.40 -23.39
N GLU A 256 41.29 -19.50 -22.17
CA GLU A 256 41.69 -20.78 -21.58
C GLU A 256 40.85 -21.09 -20.34
N GLN A 257 39.69 -21.71 -20.57
CA GLN A 257 39.07 -22.67 -19.67
C GLN A 257 37.99 -23.45 -20.43
N ARG A 258 38.46 -24.27 -21.39
CA ARG A 258 37.69 -25.35 -22.03
C ARG A 258 38.52 -26.62 -22.13
N LEU A 259 39.22 -26.95 -21.05
CA LEU A 259 39.73 -28.30 -20.83
C LEU A 259 39.56 -28.53 -19.33
N TYR A 260 38.45 -29.16 -18.95
CA TYR A 260 38.42 -30.44 -18.23
C TYR A 260 36.99 -30.96 -18.25
N HIS A 261 36.90 -32.25 -18.53
CA HIS A 261 35.71 -33.09 -18.63
C HIS A 261 34.88 -33.13 -17.35
#